data_AF-A0AAU5PLS5-F1
#
_entry.id   AF-A0AAU5PLS5-F1
#
_cell.length_a   1.000
_cell.length_b   1.000
_cell.length_c   1.000
_cell.angle_alpha   90.00
_cell.angle_beta   90.00
_cell.angle_gamma   90.00
#
_symmetry.space_group_name_H-M   'P 1'
#
loop_
_entity.id
_entity.type
_entity.pdbx_description
1 polymer ?
#
loop_
_entity_poly.entity_id
_entity_poly.type
_entity_poly.pdbx_seq_one_letter_code
_entity_poly.pdbx_strand_id
1 'polypeptide(L)'
;MPVWELSSTARVVPPARPRKLAKVPFVELADGRLQGVVSSGSDAGRVYVSSIATGTYAFACSTNNNRPCGGARGTFCNHIRALVGEAVLQYGAERVARYLKADTGEASDTGPDAHQLVALMTATRPQQGDTSAAAPVFSRFLRHLAYLELEPTTAPLPEMQWFPPTRTAA
;
A
#
# COMPACT_ATOMS: atom_id res chain seq x y z
N MET A 1 1.49 -13.84 37.23
CA MET A 1 2.03 -12.59 36.63
C MET A 1 0.85 -11.78 36.11
N PRO A 2 0.69 -10.51 36.52
CA PRO A 2 -0.41 -9.68 36.06
C PRO A 2 -0.34 -9.45 34.55
N VAL A 3 -1.51 -9.37 33.90
CA VAL A 3 -1.67 -9.27 32.44
C VAL A 3 -0.93 -8.06 31.82
N TRP A 4 -0.67 -7.00 32.58
CA TRP A 4 0.06 -5.82 32.10
C TRP A 4 1.59 -6.04 31.98
N GLU A 5 2.13 -7.11 32.59
CA GLU A 5 3.52 -7.55 32.37
C GLU A 5 3.71 -8.36 31.08
N LEU A 6 2.62 -8.76 30.41
CA LEU A 6 2.68 -9.29 29.06
C LEU A 6 2.92 -8.12 28.12
N SER A 7 4.20 -7.78 27.94
CA SER A 7 4.63 -6.72 27.03
C SER A 7 3.98 -6.91 25.66
N SER A 8 3.19 -5.94 25.23
CA SER A 8 2.80 -5.81 23.82
C SER A 8 4.08 -5.54 23.02
N THR A 9 4.75 -6.59 22.56
CA THR A 9 5.89 -6.49 21.66
C THR A 9 5.36 -6.05 20.29
N ALA A 10 5.13 -4.75 20.12
CA ALA A 10 4.96 -4.19 18.80
C ALA A 10 6.26 -4.52 18.04
N ARG A 11 6.16 -5.34 16.99
CA ARG A 11 7.30 -5.70 16.16
C ARG A 11 7.89 -4.41 15.61
N VAL A 12 9.15 -4.12 15.93
CA VAL A 12 9.88 -2.98 15.37
C VAL A 12 9.89 -3.16 13.85
N VAL A 13 9.19 -2.27 13.16
CA VAL A 13 9.19 -2.24 11.70
C VAL A 13 10.50 -1.60 11.28
N PRO A 14 11.29 -2.22 10.38
CA PRO A 14 12.51 -1.59 9.89
C PRO A 14 12.20 -0.20 9.31
N PRO A 15 13.14 0.76 9.43
CA PRO A 15 12.95 2.09 8.90
C PRO A 15 12.57 2.04 7.41
N ALA A 16 11.68 2.95 7.01
CA ALA A 16 11.16 3.00 5.65
C ALA A 16 12.33 3.13 4.65
N ARG A 17 12.38 2.22 3.66
CA ARG A 17 13.42 2.25 2.63
C ARG A 17 13.24 3.49 1.74
N PRO A 18 14.33 4.12 1.26
CA PRO A 18 14.25 5.18 0.26
C PRO A 18 13.46 4.69 -0.95
N ARG A 19 12.44 5.45 -1.35
CA ARG A 19 11.51 5.05 -2.42
C ARG A 19 11.35 6.14 -3.48
N LYS A 20 11.06 5.72 -4.71
CA LYS A 20 10.85 6.64 -5.84
C LYS A 20 9.42 7.19 -5.81
N LEU A 21 9.22 8.26 -5.02
CA LEU A 21 7.92 8.95 -4.88
C LEU A 21 7.31 9.38 -6.22
N ALA A 22 8.15 9.66 -7.22
CA ALA A 22 7.70 10.11 -8.53
C ALA A 22 6.79 9.11 -9.26
N LYS A 23 6.89 7.79 -8.97
CA LYS A 23 6.09 6.78 -9.69
C LYS A 23 4.82 6.37 -8.95
N VAL A 24 4.94 6.04 -7.66
CA VAL A 24 3.80 5.67 -6.81
C VAL A 24 3.86 6.52 -5.54
N PRO A 25 3.32 7.75 -5.58
CA PRO A 25 3.41 8.66 -4.44
C PRO A 25 2.65 8.16 -3.21
N PHE A 26 1.60 7.37 -3.38
CA PHE A 26 0.75 6.92 -2.27
C PHE A 26 0.28 5.48 -2.45
N VAL A 27 0.37 4.69 -1.39
CA VAL A 27 -0.10 3.31 -1.30
C VAL A 27 -0.61 3.07 0.11
N GLU A 28 -1.67 2.29 0.25
CA GLU A 28 -2.23 1.90 1.54
C GLU A 28 -2.87 0.50 1.47
N LEU A 29 -2.86 -0.17 2.63
CA LEU A 29 -3.67 -1.36 2.91
C LEU A 29 -4.79 -0.93 3.84
N ALA A 30 -5.93 -0.53 3.28
CA ALA A 30 -7.07 0.00 4.03
C ALA A 30 -8.39 -0.45 3.41
N ASP A 31 -9.46 -0.46 4.22
CA ASP A 31 -10.84 -0.73 3.77
C ASP A 31 -11.01 -2.01 2.93
N GLY A 32 -10.24 -3.06 3.27
CA GLY A 32 -10.27 -4.33 2.54
C GLY A 32 -9.67 -4.25 1.13
N ARG A 33 -8.88 -3.22 0.82
CA ARG A 33 -8.24 -3.02 -0.48
C ARG A 33 -6.75 -2.70 -0.34
N LEU A 34 -5.98 -3.19 -1.31
CA LEU A 34 -4.70 -2.57 -1.66
C LEU A 34 -5.02 -1.43 -2.63
N GLN A 35 -4.74 -0.20 -2.25
CA GLN A 35 -5.13 0.96 -3.03
C GLN A 35 -4.10 2.08 -2.95
N GLY A 36 -4.15 3.01 -3.91
CA GLY A 36 -3.22 4.12 -3.90
C GLY A 36 -3.28 4.96 -5.17
N VAL A 37 -2.30 5.86 -5.27
CA VAL A 37 -2.17 6.82 -6.37
C VAL A 37 -0.86 6.57 -7.09
N VAL A 38 -0.96 6.48 -8.42
CA VAL A 38 0.16 6.18 -9.32
C VAL A 38 0.29 7.32 -10.33
N SER A 39 1.51 7.81 -10.52
CA SER A 39 1.81 8.85 -11.51
C SER A 39 1.60 8.36 -12.94
N SER A 40 1.05 9.23 -13.80
CA SER A 40 0.95 8.99 -15.24
C SER A 40 2.33 8.89 -15.91
N GLY A 41 3.36 9.50 -15.32
CA GLY A 41 4.71 9.60 -15.88
C GLY A 41 4.88 10.65 -16.99
N SER A 42 3.78 11.11 -17.61
CA SER A 42 3.79 12.12 -18.67
C SER A 42 3.43 13.53 -18.18
N ASP A 43 2.70 13.62 -17.09
CA ASP A 43 2.12 14.86 -16.57
C ASP A 43 2.00 14.75 -15.05
N ALA A 44 2.59 15.71 -14.33
CA ALA A 44 2.60 15.75 -12.88
C ALA A 44 1.20 15.96 -12.27
N GLY A 45 0.29 16.65 -12.98
CA GLY A 45 -1.09 16.87 -12.56
C GLY A 45 -2.01 15.66 -12.82
N ARG A 46 -1.52 14.67 -13.57
CA ARG A 46 -2.29 13.49 -13.95
C ARG A 46 -1.83 12.27 -13.20
N VAL A 47 -2.72 11.79 -12.34
CA VAL A 47 -2.51 10.57 -11.55
C VAL A 47 -3.64 9.59 -11.76
N TYR A 48 -3.35 8.32 -11.51
CA TYR A 48 -4.28 7.21 -11.53
C TYR A 48 -4.53 6.72 -10.12
N VAL A 49 -5.79 6.62 -9.74
CA VAL A 49 -6.20 5.93 -8.52
C VAL A 49 -6.44 4.48 -8.88
N SER A 50 -5.73 3.58 -8.22
CA SER A 50 -5.75 2.14 -8.49
C SER A 50 -6.13 1.40 -7.22
N SER A 51 -6.94 0.35 -7.33
CA SER A 51 -7.30 -0.50 -6.20
C SER A 51 -7.48 -1.97 -6.60
N ILE A 52 -7.21 -2.86 -5.64
CA ILE A 52 -7.46 -4.30 -5.70
C ILE A 52 -8.22 -4.68 -4.42
N ALA A 53 -9.40 -5.29 -4.57
CA ALA A 53 -10.17 -5.83 -3.45
C ALA A 53 -9.53 -7.11 -2.89
N THR A 54 -9.56 -7.24 -1.58
CA THR A 54 -9.05 -8.43 -0.88
C THR A 54 -9.89 -9.67 -1.19
N GLY A 55 -9.24 -10.80 -1.44
CA GLY A 55 -9.88 -12.11 -1.66
C GLY A 55 -10.49 -12.31 -3.06
N THR A 56 -11.21 -11.33 -3.60
CA THR A 56 -11.77 -11.41 -4.97
C THR A 56 -10.82 -10.86 -6.04
N TYR A 57 -9.84 -10.06 -5.61
CA TYR A 57 -8.91 -9.33 -6.47
C TYR A 57 -9.59 -8.43 -7.51
N ALA A 58 -10.88 -8.11 -7.28
CA ALA A 58 -11.61 -7.19 -8.14
C ALA A 58 -10.89 -5.85 -8.19
N PHE A 59 -10.61 -5.37 -9.39
CA PHE A 59 -9.71 -4.24 -9.58
C PHE A 59 -10.37 -3.07 -10.28
N ALA A 60 -9.89 -1.87 -9.95
CA ALA A 60 -10.28 -0.66 -10.64
C ALA A 60 -9.08 0.27 -10.80
N CYS A 61 -9.03 0.97 -11.92
CA CYS A 61 -8.05 2.02 -12.17
C CYS A 61 -8.67 3.13 -13.03
N SER A 62 -8.65 4.35 -12.50
CA SER A 62 -9.16 5.54 -13.18
C SER A 62 -8.24 6.72 -12.92
N THR A 63 -8.26 7.72 -13.79
CA THR A 63 -7.59 8.99 -13.53
C THR A 63 -8.26 9.75 -12.38
N ASN A 64 -7.59 10.78 -11.85
CA ASN A 64 -8.13 11.71 -10.85
C ASN A 64 -9.36 12.53 -11.30
N ASN A 65 -9.70 12.52 -12.59
CA ASN A 65 -10.96 13.06 -13.12
C ASN A 65 -11.95 11.96 -13.56
N ASN A 66 -11.85 10.78 -12.94
CA ASN A 66 -12.77 9.64 -13.12
C ASN A 66 -12.84 9.06 -14.54
N ARG A 67 -11.82 9.29 -15.40
CA ARG A 67 -11.75 8.59 -16.69
C ARG A 67 -11.18 7.18 -16.49
N PRO A 68 -11.79 6.13 -17.07
CA PRO A 68 -11.30 4.76 -16.93
C PRO A 68 -9.90 4.63 -17.56
N CYS A 69 -9.04 3.85 -16.91
CA CYS A 69 -7.71 3.57 -17.44
C CYS A 69 -7.80 2.67 -18.68
N GLY A 70 -7.27 3.13 -19.82
CA GLY A 70 -7.29 2.37 -21.07
C GLY A 70 -6.58 1.01 -21.00
N GLY A 71 -5.61 0.86 -20.09
CA GLY A 71 -4.88 -0.40 -19.87
C GLY A 71 -5.55 -1.37 -18.88
N ALA A 72 -6.66 -0.99 -18.24
CA ALA A 72 -7.36 -1.82 -17.24
C ALA A 72 -8.46 -2.69 -17.87
N ARG A 73 -8.29 -3.10 -19.14
CA ARG A 73 -9.27 -3.91 -19.87
C ARG A 73 -8.96 -5.40 -19.67
N GLY A 74 -9.73 -6.07 -18.82
CA GLY A 74 -9.69 -7.53 -18.62
C GLY A 74 -8.50 -8.07 -17.81
N THR A 75 -7.55 -7.23 -17.41
CA THR A 75 -6.44 -7.61 -16.52
C THR A 75 -5.89 -6.38 -15.79
N PHE A 76 -4.99 -6.60 -14.83
CA PHE A 76 -4.29 -5.53 -14.14
C PHE A 76 -3.49 -4.69 -15.13
N CYS A 77 -3.70 -3.37 -15.09
CA CYS A 77 -2.90 -2.44 -15.88
C CYS A 77 -1.52 -2.22 -15.24
N ASN A 78 -0.63 -1.53 -15.95
CA ASN A 78 0.70 -1.23 -15.42
C ASN A 78 0.67 -0.34 -14.17
N HIS A 79 -0.38 0.46 -13.95
CA HIS A 79 -0.53 1.21 -12.71
C HIS A 79 -0.79 0.28 -11.52
N ILE A 80 -1.67 -0.71 -11.69
CA ILE A 80 -1.96 -1.71 -10.65
C ILE A 80 -0.71 -2.54 -10.35
N ARG A 81 0.04 -2.98 -11.38
CA ARG A 81 1.31 -3.70 -11.17
C ARG A 81 2.33 -2.85 -10.40
N ALA A 82 2.47 -1.57 -10.75
CA ALA A 82 3.35 -0.65 -10.04
C ALA A 82 2.90 -0.44 -8.59
N LEU A 83 1.59 -0.35 -8.34
CA LEU A 83 1.02 -0.25 -7.00
C LEU A 83 1.38 -1.47 -6.13
N VAL A 84 1.26 -2.69 -6.67
CA VAL A 84 1.65 -3.91 -5.96
C VAL A 84 3.15 -3.92 -5.65
N GLY A 85 3.98 -3.53 -6.62
CA GLY A 85 5.43 -3.39 -6.41
C GLY A 85 5.78 -2.44 -5.26
N GLU A 86 5.14 -1.26 -5.23
CA GLU A 86 5.35 -0.28 -4.16
C GLU A 86 4.82 -0.78 -2.81
N ALA A 87 3.68 -1.47 -2.79
CA ALA A 87 3.12 -2.05 -1.57
C ALA A 87 4.08 -3.08 -0.96
N VAL A 88 4.65 -3.95 -1.79
CA VAL A 88 5.64 -4.94 -1.36
C VAL A 88 6.90 -4.27 -0.83
N LEU A 89 7.36 -3.21 -1.50
CA LEU A 89 8.52 -2.42 -1.07
C LEU A 89 8.31 -1.76 0.30
N GLN A 90 7.10 -1.23 0.56
CA GLN A 90 6.81 -0.49 1.80
C GLN A 90 6.39 -1.39 2.96
N TYR A 91 5.56 -2.39 2.70
CA TYR A 91 4.91 -3.19 3.73
C TYR A 91 5.52 -4.58 3.89
N GLY A 92 6.35 -5.01 2.93
CA GLY A 92 6.84 -6.38 2.83
C GLY A 92 5.84 -7.30 2.15
N ALA A 93 6.35 -8.25 1.37
CA ALA A 93 5.51 -9.11 0.56
C ALA A 93 4.56 -10.00 1.36
N GLU A 94 5.02 -10.58 2.48
CA GLU A 94 4.18 -11.41 3.36
C GLU A 94 2.96 -10.64 3.89
N ARG A 95 3.17 -9.38 4.29
CA ARG A 95 2.08 -8.54 4.82
C ARG A 95 1.07 -8.24 3.73
N VAL A 96 1.53 -7.93 2.52
CA VAL A 96 0.67 -7.68 1.36
C VAL A 96 -0.09 -8.95 0.96
N ALA A 97 0.59 -10.10 0.88
CA ALA A 97 0.00 -11.39 0.54
C ALA A 97 -1.10 -11.77 1.54
N ARG A 98 -0.79 -11.70 2.84
CA ARG A 98 -1.75 -11.98 3.92
C ARG A 98 -2.95 -11.03 3.86
N TYR A 99 -2.69 -9.74 3.69
CA TYR A 99 -3.77 -8.75 3.61
C TYR A 99 -4.69 -9.03 2.42
N LEU A 100 -4.13 -9.35 1.25
CA LEU A 100 -4.88 -9.66 0.04
C LEU A 100 -5.52 -11.06 0.05
N LYS A 101 -5.17 -11.91 1.00
CA LYS A 101 -5.52 -13.35 1.05
C LYS A 101 -4.96 -14.14 -0.16
N ALA A 102 -3.81 -13.71 -0.67
CA ALA A 102 -3.09 -14.42 -1.71
C ALA A 102 -2.40 -15.65 -1.12
N ASP A 103 -2.79 -16.83 -1.58
CA ASP A 103 -2.14 -18.09 -1.22
C ASP A 103 -0.85 -18.23 -2.02
N THR A 104 0.28 -18.06 -1.35
CA THR A 104 1.61 -18.12 -1.95
C THR A 104 2.24 -19.50 -1.86
N GLY A 105 1.55 -20.51 -1.31
CA GLY A 105 2.12 -21.83 -1.02
C GLY A 105 3.21 -21.79 0.07
N GLU A 106 3.95 -22.89 0.23
CA GLU A 106 5.11 -22.93 1.12
C GLU A 106 6.17 -21.93 0.66
N ALA A 107 6.57 -21.05 1.59
CA ALA A 107 7.49 -19.96 1.33
C ALA A 107 8.82 -20.49 0.78
N SER A 108 9.18 -20.06 -0.42
CA SER A 108 10.59 -20.05 -0.83
C SER A 108 11.39 -19.25 0.20
N ASP A 109 12.66 -19.60 0.44
CA ASP A 109 13.55 -18.89 1.39
C ASP A 109 13.64 -17.37 1.15
N THR A 110 13.28 -16.90 -0.05
CA THR A 110 13.24 -15.48 -0.45
C THR A 110 11.90 -14.77 -0.21
N GLY A 111 10.86 -15.47 0.26
CA GLY A 111 9.48 -14.96 0.39
C GLY A 111 8.82 -14.63 -0.96
N PRO A 112 7.50 -14.35 -0.99
CA PRO A 112 6.83 -13.95 -2.22
C PRO A 112 7.38 -12.62 -2.74
N ASP A 113 7.42 -12.42 -4.05
CA ASP A 113 7.72 -11.11 -4.64
C ASP A 113 6.48 -10.47 -5.29
N ALA A 114 6.60 -9.21 -5.73
CA ALA A 114 5.50 -8.50 -6.36
C ALA A 114 5.01 -9.16 -7.67
N HIS A 115 5.91 -9.77 -8.44
CA HIS A 115 5.58 -10.44 -9.69
C HIS A 115 4.78 -11.72 -9.44
N GLN A 116 5.18 -12.51 -8.46
CA GLN A 116 4.47 -13.71 -8.03
C GLN A 116 3.06 -13.36 -7.52
N LEU A 117 2.93 -12.32 -6.68
CA LEU A 117 1.61 -11.87 -6.22
C LEU A 117 0.70 -11.43 -7.38
N VAL A 118 1.23 -10.66 -8.33
CA VAL A 118 0.48 -10.27 -9.53
C VAL A 118 0.06 -11.49 -10.34
N ALA A 119 0.96 -12.47 -10.53
CA ALA A 119 0.68 -13.68 -11.28
C ALA A 119 -0.42 -14.54 -10.62
N LEU A 120 -0.31 -14.78 -9.31
CA LEU A 120 -1.29 -15.53 -8.51
C LEU A 120 -2.68 -14.89 -8.59
N MET A 121 -2.76 -13.58 -8.34
CA MET A 121 -4.03 -12.86 -8.44
C MET A 121 -4.59 -12.90 -9.86
N THR A 122 -3.76 -12.71 -10.89
CA THR A 122 -4.21 -12.73 -12.30
C THR A 122 -4.76 -14.11 -12.70
N ALA A 123 -4.18 -15.20 -12.18
CA ALA A 123 -4.62 -16.56 -12.45
C ALA A 123 -6.07 -16.83 -12.00
N THR A 124 -6.56 -16.09 -10.99
CA THR A 124 -7.96 -16.17 -10.54
C THR A 124 -8.97 -15.52 -11.50
N ARG A 125 -8.48 -14.86 -12.57
CA ARG A 125 -9.29 -14.12 -13.55
C ARG A 125 -10.20 -13.08 -12.87
N PRO A 126 -9.60 -12.12 -12.14
CA PRO A 126 -10.37 -11.15 -11.39
C PRO A 126 -11.21 -10.29 -12.31
N GLN A 127 -12.40 -9.92 -11.81
CA GLN A 127 -13.30 -9.05 -12.53
C GLN A 127 -12.89 -7.58 -12.37
N GLN A 128 -13.20 -6.77 -13.37
CA GLN A 128 -13.10 -5.33 -13.21
C GLN A 128 -14.23 -4.87 -12.27
N GLY A 129 -13.85 -4.24 -11.16
CA GLY A 129 -14.77 -3.71 -10.16
C GLY A 129 -15.18 -2.27 -10.42
N ASP A 130 -15.93 -1.70 -9.47
CA ASP A 130 -16.30 -0.29 -9.47
C ASP A 130 -15.14 0.64 -9.06
N THR A 131 -15.29 1.93 -9.36
CA THR A 131 -14.33 2.98 -8.99
C THR A 131 -14.73 3.71 -7.70
N SER A 132 -15.57 3.13 -6.84
CA SER A 132 -16.08 3.80 -5.62
C SER A 132 -14.96 4.18 -4.65
N ALA A 133 -13.87 3.39 -4.63
CA ALA A 133 -12.69 3.66 -3.82
C ALA A 133 -11.90 4.89 -4.30
N ALA A 134 -12.12 5.39 -5.52
CA ALA A 134 -11.23 6.40 -6.13
C ALA A 134 -11.24 7.73 -5.36
N ALA A 135 -12.42 8.28 -5.07
CA ALA A 135 -12.58 9.56 -4.38
C ALA A 135 -12.02 9.58 -2.94
N PRO A 136 -12.33 8.60 -2.05
CA PRO A 136 -11.77 8.59 -0.71
C PRO A 136 -10.25 8.39 -0.70
N VAL A 137 -9.71 7.52 -1.58
CA VAL A 137 -8.27 7.31 -1.71
C VAL A 137 -7.56 8.58 -2.18
N PHE A 138 -8.13 9.26 -3.18
CA PHE A 138 -7.56 10.52 -3.67
C PHE A 138 -7.59 11.60 -2.58
N SER A 139 -8.64 11.67 -1.77
CA SER A 139 -8.74 12.62 -0.65
C SER A 139 -7.68 12.34 0.43
N ARG A 140 -7.42 11.07 0.76
CA ARG A 140 -6.33 10.67 1.67
C ARG A 140 -4.96 10.99 1.09
N PHE A 141 -4.78 10.82 -0.21
CA PHE A 141 -3.56 11.22 -0.90
C PHE A 141 -3.30 12.73 -0.80
N LEU A 142 -4.31 13.57 -1.05
CA LEU A 142 -4.15 15.02 -0.89
C LEU A 142 -3.79 15.39 0.56
N ARG A 143 -4.40 14.72 1.55
CA ARG A 143 -4.01 14.89 2.95
C ARG A 143 -2.58 14.43 3.22
N HIS A 144 -2.12 13.36 2.57
CA HIS A 144 -0.74 12.90 2.65
C HIS A 144 0.24 13.93 2.10
N LEU A 145 -0.08 14.57 0.97
CA LEU A 145 0.75 15.64 0.41
C LEU A 145 0.88 16.83 1.36
N ALA A 146 -0.22 17.23 2.02
CA ALA A 146 -0.17 18.32 3.01
C ALA A 146 0.80 18.03 4.17
N TYR A 147 0.99 16.75 4.57
CA TYR A 147 2.00 16.39 5.56
C TYR A 147 3.44 16.54 5.05
N LEU A 148 3.66 16.40 3.74
CA LEU A 148 4.98 16.58 3.13
C LEU A 148 5.35 18.07 2.96
N GLU A 149 4.38 18.98 3.12
CA GLU A 149 4.61 20.43 3.12
C GLU A 149 5.11 20.94 4.48
N LEU A 150 5.02 20.12 5.54
CA LEU A 150 5.51 20.46 6.87
C LEU A 150 7.00 20.19 7.00
N GLU A 151 7.72 21.10 7.67
CA GLU A 151 9.14 20.91 7.94
C GLU A 151 9.34 19.69 8.85
N PRO A 152 10.22 18.73 8.48
CA PRO A 152 10.51 17.58 9.33
C PRO A 152 11.13 18.04 10.65
N THR A 153 10.60 17.53 11.77
CA THR A 153 11.11 17.83 13.11
C THR A 153 11.41 16.55 13.87
N THR A 154 12.50 16.58 14.65
CA THR A 154 12.85 15.54 15.63
C THR A 154 12.53 15.99 17.05
N ALA A 155 11.84 17.13 17.22
CA ALA A 155 11.36 17.58 18.51
C ALA A 155 10.50 16.47 19.16
N PRO A 156 10.65 16.25 20.48
CA PRO A 156 9.91 15.21 21.16
C PRO A 156 8.41 15.50 21.05
N LEU A 157 7.64 14.51 20.59
CA LEU A 157 6.18 14.56 20.61
C LEU A 157 5.72 14.44 22.06
N PRO A 158 5.11 15.49 22.66
CA PRO A 158 4.70 15.44 24.07
C PRO A 158 3.78 14.26 24.36
N GLU A 159 2.94 13.85 23.41
CA GLU A 159 2.02 12.71 23.54
C GLU A 159 2.76 11.36 23.56
N MET A 160 3.99 11.29 23.04
CA MET A 160 4.80 10.07 23.12
C MET A 160 5.33 9.79 24.53
N GLN A 161 5.26 10.75 25.47
CA GLN A 161 5.65 10.54 26.87
C GLN A 161 4.76 9.52 27.60
N TRP A 162 3.55 9.28 27.09
CA TRP A 162 2.63 8.28 27.65
C TRP A 162 3.00 6.85 27.28
N PHE A 163 3.86 6.67 26.26
CA PHE A 163 4.34 5.36 25.88
C PHE A 163 5.66 5.10 26.60
N PRO A 164 5.75 4.04 27.44
CA PRO A 164 7.01 3.70 28.07
C PRO A 164 8.07 3.47 26.99
N PRO A 165 9.29 4.05 27.12
CA PRO A 165 10.31 3.91 26.12
C PRO A 165 10.59 2.41 25.91
N THR A 166 10.35 1.93 24.69
CA THR A 166 10.79 0.60 24.29
C THR A 166 12.30 0.57 24.45
N ARG A 167 12.78 -0.27 25.37
CA ARG A 167 14.18 -0.43 25.79
C ARG A 167 15.20 0.03 24.74
N THR A 168 16.11 0.91 25.14
CA THR A 168 17.35 1.18 24.41
C THR A 168 18.00 -0.15 24.06
N ALA A 169 18.12 -0.46 22.77
CA ALA A 169 18.96 -1.58 22.34
C ALA A 169 20.39 -1.24 22.73
N ALA A 170 20.98 -2.05 23.61
CA ALA A 170 22.39 -2.01 23.93
C ALA A 170 23.21 -2.66 22.81
#